data_AF-A0AAE1R0Q0-F1
#
_entry.id   AF-A0AAE1R0Q0-F1
#
_cell.length_a   1.000
_cell.length_b   1.000
_cell.length_c   1.000
_cell.angle_alpha   90.00
_cell.angle_beta   90.00
_cell.angle_gamma   90.00
#
_symmetry.space_group_name_H-M   'P 1'
#
loop_
_entity.id
_entity.type
_entity.pdbx_description
1 polymer ?
#
loop_
_entity_poly.entity_id
_entity_poly.type
_entity_poly.pdbx_seq_one_letter_code
_entity_poly.pdbx_strand_id
1 'polypeptide(L)'
;MASGGESFPAVDAEKELQPQKEFQVDPVSSQVASSIEKVAKEKLEKMKREKDRKDALQNFKTAMIISGVVLAVAVAAFAITKKLKERSN
;
A
#
# COMPACT_ATOMS: atom_id res chain seq x y z
N MET A 1 -31.22 8.25 75.21
CA MET A 1 -30.26 8.91 74.31
C MET A 1 -29.35 7.82 73.76
N ALA A 2 -29.47 7.47 72.49
CA ALA A 2 -28.58 6.51 71.83
C ALA A 2 -27.98 7.23 70.62
N SER A 3 -26.74 7.68 70.77
CA SER A 3 -25.95 8.30 69.72
C SER A 3 -25.42 7.17 68.83
N GLY A 4 -26.14 6.89 67.74
CA GLY A 4 -25.67 6.02 66.67
C GLY A 4 -24.83 6.83 65.70
N GLY A 5 -23.52 6.92 65.97
CA GLY A 5 -22.57 7.51 65.03
C GLY A 5 -22.32 6.55 63.87
N GLU A 6 -23.13 6.63 62.82
CA GLU A 6 -22.83 6.03 61.52
C GLU A 6 -21.82 6.93 60.79
N SER A 7 -20.53 6.65 60.98
CA SER A 7 -19.46 7.24 60.16
C SER A 7 -19.21 6.32 58.97
N PHE A 8 -19.30 6.89 57.76
CA PHE A 8 -18.93 6.18 56.52
C PHE A 8 -17.47 5.71 56.59
N PRO A 9 -17.14 4.53 56.04
CA PRO A 9 -15.77 4.06 56.00
C PRO A 9 -14.90 5.07 55.22
N ALA A 10 -13.77 5.47 55.82
CA ALA A 10 -12.81 6.33 55.16
C ALA A 10 -12.31 5.64 53.88
N VAL A 11 -12.65 6.18 52.72
CA VAL A 11 -12.16 5.69 51.43
C VAL A 11 -10.71 6.14 51.28
N ASP A 12 -9.81 5.16 51.28
CA ASP A 12 -8.38 5.36 51.11
C ASP A 12 -8.11 5.60 49.62
N ALA A 13 -8.09 6.89 49.23
CA ALA A 13 -7.89 7.33 47.85
C ALA A 13 -6.49 6.98 47.30
N GLU A 14 -5.51 6.73 48.18
CA GLU A 14 -4.15 6.36 47.83
C GLU A 14 -4.03 4.86 47.51
N LYS A 15 -4.92 4.02 48.05
CA LYS A 15 -5.01 2.59 47.72
C LYS A 15 -5.77 2.30 46.42
N GLU A 16 -6.71 3.16 46.02
CA GLU A 16 -7.46 3.00 44.76
C GLU A 16 -6.71 3.56 43.53
N LEU A 17 -5.65 4.34 43.74
CA LEU A 17 -4.81 4.91 42.69
C LEU A 17 -3.63 4.01 42.30
N GLN A 18 -3.66 2.73 42.66
CA GLN A 18 -2.73 1.76 42.09
C GLN A 18 -3.21 1.43 40.66
N PRO A 19 -2.54 1.91 39.60
CA PRO A 19 -2.82 1.39 38.26
C PRO A 19 -2.45 -0.09 38.31
N GLN A 20 -3.44 -0.97 38.35
CA GLN A 20 -3.20 -2.40 38.20
C GLN A 20 -2.49 -2.57 36.86
N LYS A 21 -1.19 -2.88 36.95
CA LYS A 21 -0.19 -2.61 35.92
C LYS A 21 -0.25 -3.57 34.74
N GLU A 22 -1.31 -4.34 34.63
CA GLU A 22 -1.52 -5.32 33.58
C GLU A 22 -3.00 -5.28 33.21
N PHE A 23 -3.37 -4.27 32.40
CA PHE A 23 -4.55 -4.41 31.56
C PHE A 23 -4.28 -5.64 30.69
N GLN A 24 -4.85 -6.78 31.05
CA GLN A 24 -4.99 -7.92 30.14
C GLN A 24 -5.91 -7.44 29.02
N VAL A 25 -5.32 -6.81 28.02
CA VAL A 25 -5.96 -6.64 26.72
C VAL A 25 -6.34 -8.04 26.31
N ASP A 26 -7.65 -8.28 26.19
CA ASP A 26 -8.20 -9.56 25.76
C ASP A 26 -7.37 -10.04 24.55
N PRO A 27 -6.74 -11.23 24.61
CA PRO A 27 -5.92 -11.74 23.52
C PRO A 27 -6.66 -11.73 22.17
N VAL A 28 -7.99 -11.82 22.18
CA VAL A 28 -8.82 -11.64 21.00
C VAL A 28 -8.63 -10.25 20.38
N SER A 29 -8.63 -9.16 21.16
CA SER A 29 -8.46 -7.79 20.66
C SER A 29 -7.09 -7.53 20.01
N SER A 30 -6.01 -8.10 20.56
CA SER A 30 -4.67 -8.01 19.93
C SER A 30 -4.61 -8.82 18.62
N GLN A 31 -5.32 -9.95 18.56
CA GLN A 31 -5.41 -10.75 17.34
C GLN A 31 -6.22 -10.03 16.24
N VAL A 32 -7.30 -9.33 16.61
CA VAL A 32 -8.08 -8.57 15.61
C VAL A 32 -7.30 -7.36 15.10
N ALA A 33 -6.63 -6.60 15.99
CA ALA A 33 -5.82 -5.46 15.58
C ALA A 33 -4.69 -5.85 14.62
N SER A 34 -3.95 -6.92 14.96
CA SER A 34 -2.89 -7.44 14.09
C SER A 34 -3.42 -8.05 12.78
N SER A 35 -4.63 -8.62 12.80
CA SER A 35 -5.30 -9.10 11.59
C SER A 35 -5.74 -7.96 10.66
N ILE A 36 -6.31 -6.89 11.21
CA ILE A 36 -6.70 -5.69 10.46
C ILE A 36 -5.48 -5.04 9.78
N GLU A 37 -4.36 -4.91 10.50
CA GLU A 37 -3.13 -4.37 9.92
C GLU A 37 -2.59 -5.23 8.77
N LYS A 38 -2.62 -6.56 8.91
CA LYS A 38 -2.20 -7.49 7.85
C LYS A 38 -3.08 -7.35 6.61
N VAL A 39 -4.40 -7.31 6.79
CA VAL A 39 -5.37 -7.14 5.69
C VAL A 39 -5.19 -5.78 5.00
N ALA A 40 -4.92 -4.71 5.75
CA ALA A 40 -4.67 -3.38 5.18
C ALA A 40 -3.38 -3.37 4.33
N LYS A 41 -2.30 -3.97 4.84
CA LYS A 41 -1.02 -4.11 4.10
C LYS A 41 -1.20 -4.94 2.82
N GLU A 42 -1.92 -6.05 2.90
CA GLU A 42 -2.17 -6.94 1.77
C GLU A 42 -3.04 -6.27 0.69
N LYS A 43 -4.04 -5.45 1.09
CA LYS A 43 -4.82 -4.63 0.15
C LYS A 43 -3.97 -3.56 -0.54
N LEU A 44 -3.07 -2.91 0.19
CA LEU A 44 -2.16 -1.92 -0.37
C LEU A 44 -1.19 -2.54 -1.39
N GLU A 45 -0.63 -3.70 -1.07
CA GLU A 45 0.24 -4.45 -1.99
C GLU A 45 -0.50 -4.93 -3.23
N LYS A 46 -1.73 -5.43 -3.08
CA LYS A 46 -2.60 -5.80 -4.21
C LYS A 46 -2.87 -4.60 -5.12
N MET A 47 -3.17 -3.44 -4.54
CA MET A 47 -3.40 -2.21 -5.31
C MET A 47 -2.14 -1.74 -6.04
N LYS A 48 -0.96 -1.83 -5.41
CA LYS A 48 0.32 -1.53 -6.07
C LYS A 48 0.59 -2.47 -7.24
N ARG A 49 0.47 -3.79 -7.02
CA ARG A 49 0.67 -4.78 -8.09
C ARG A 49 -0.28 -4.58 -9.27
N GLU A 50 -1.51 -4.17 -9.03
CA GLU A 50 -2.46 -3.89 -10.09
C GLU A 50 -2.10 -2.62 -10.90
N LYS A 51 -1.61 -1.57 -10.23
CA LYS A 51 -1.06 -0.39 -10.89
C LYS A 51 0.18 -0.73 -11.71
N ASP A 52 1.12 -1.46 -11.14
CA ASP A 52 2.35 -1.88 -11.83
C ASP A 52 2.03 -2.71 -13.08
N ARG A 53 1.02 -3.58 -13.02
CA ARG A 53 0.54 -4.34 -14.19
C ARG A 53 -0.09 -3.45 -15.26
N LYS A 54 -0.90 -2.46 -14.86
CA LYS A 54 -1.51 -1.49 -15.78
C LYS A 54 -0.43 -0.65 -16.46
N ASP A 55 0.55 -0.17 -15.72
CA ASP A 55 1.66 0.62 -16.24
C ASP A 55 2.56 -0.22 -17.17
N ALA A 56 2.82 -1.48 -16.83
CA ALA A 56 3.54 -2.40 -17.71
C ALA A 56 2.84 -2.62 -19.05
N LEU A 57 1.51 -2.78 -19.06
CA LEU A 57 0.73 -2.92 -20.29
C LEU A 57 0.73 -1.65 -21.14
N GLN A 58 0.63 -0.48 -20.51
CA GLN A 58 0.73 0.81 -21.21
C GLN A 58 2.12 1.00 -21.82
N ASN A 59 3.18 0.72 -21.05
CA ASN A 59 4.55 0.77 -21.52
C ASN A 59 4.79 -0.20 -22.68
N PHE A 60 4.27 -1.42 -22.59
CA PHE A 60 4.36 -2.40 -23.68
C PHE A 60 3.67 -1.90 -24.96
N LYS A 61 2.45 -1.34 -24.86
CA LYS A 61 1.74 -0.77 -26.01
C LYS A 61 2.54 0.37 -26.64
N THR A 62 3.08 1.29 -25.82
CA THR A 62 3.90 2.39 -26.29
C THR A 62 5.19 1.90 -26.96
N ALA A 63 5.87 0.93 -26.37
CA ALA A 63 7.09 0.34 -26.92
C ALA A 63 6.83 -0.33 -28.28
N MET A 64 5.71 -1.03 -28.44
CA MET A 64 5.33 -1.65 -29.71
C MET A 64 5.10 -0.60 -30.81
N ILE A 65 4.44 0.52 -30.49
CA ILE A 65 4.21 1.62 -31.43
C ILE A 65 5.54 2.25 -31.85
N ILE A 66 6.41 2.59 -30.88
CA ILE A 66 7.71 3.19 -31.16
C ILE A 66 8.57 2.25 -32.02
N SER A 67 8.58 0.95 -31.69
CA SER A 67 9.28 -0.06 -32.48
C SER A 67 8.80 -0.09 -33.93
N GLY A 68 7.49 -0.01 -34.16
CA GLY A 68 6.92 0.04 -35.50
C GLY A 68 7.35 1.28 -36.30
N VAL A 69 7.36 2.46 -35.66
CA VAL A 69 7.78 3.72 -36.29
C VAL A 69 9.26 3.65 -36.71
N VAL A 70 10.14 3.13 -35.86
CA VAL A 70 11.57 3.01 -36.18
C VAL A 70 11.80 2.10 -37.40
N LEU A 71 11.12 0.96 -37.46
CA LEU A 71 11.16 0.06 -38.61
C LEU A 71 10.67 0.75 -39.90
N ALA A 72 9.56 1.49 -39.83
CA ALA A 72 9.03 2.22 -40.98
C ALA A 72 10.00 3.30 -41.48
N VAL A 73 10.62 4.06 -40.57
CA VAL A 73 11.61 5.08 -40.92
C VAL A 73 12.85 4.45 -41.57
N ALA A 74 13.34 3.32 -41.03
CA ALA A 74 14.48 2.61 -41.61
C ALA A 74 14.19 2.12 -43.04
N VAL A 75 12.99 1.59 -43.29
CA VAL A 75 12.56 1.17 -44.63
C VAL A 75 12.46 2.37 -45.59
N ALA A 76 11.87 3.48 -45.14
CA ALA A 76 11.75 4.69 -45.95
C ALA A 76 13.12 5.28 -46.32
N ALA A 77 14.02 5.40 -45.34
CA ALA A 77 15.39 5.85 -45.56
C ALA A 77 16.12 4.92 -46.54
N PHE A 78 16.03 3.60 -46.35
CA PHE A 78 16.63 2.62 -47.24
C PHE A 78 16.11 2.73 -48.68
N ALA A 79 14.81 2.94 -48.86
CA ALA A 79 14.21 3.12 -50.18
C ALA A 79 14.74 4.38 -50.89
N ILE A 80 14.85 5.49 -50.17
CA ILE A 80 15.40 6.74 -50.70
C ILE A 80 16.88 6.56 -51.08
N THR A 81 17.69 5.98 -50.19
CA THR A 81 19.12 5.76 -50.45
C THR A 81 19.33 4.78 -51.61
N LYS A 82 18.52 3.72 -51.73
CA LYS A 82 18.55 2.80 -52.87
C LYS A 82 18.24 3.54 -54.17
N LYS A 83 17.20 4.38 -54.20
CA LYS A 83 16.83 5.18 -55.38
C LYS A 83 17.93 6.16 -55.80
N LEU A 84 18.65 6.76 -54.84
CA LEU A 84 19.77 7.66 -55.13
C LEU A 84 20.99 6.90 -55.69
N LYS A 85 21.31 5.72 -55.13
CA LYS A 85 22.41 4.89 -55.60
C LYS A 85 22.21 4.37 -57.03
N GLU A 86 20.97 4.04 -57.40
CA GLU A 86 20.60 3.61 -58.75
C GLU A 86 20.68 4.73 -59.81
N ARG A 87 20.63 6.00 -59.37
CA ARG A 87 20.66 7.18 -60.26
C ARG A 87 22.05 7.82 -60.36
N SER A 88 22.97 7.42 -59.47
CA SER A 88 24.35 7.91 -59.41
C SER A 88 25.34 6.99 -60.11
N ASN A 89 24.91 5.83 -60.61
CA ASN A 89 25.73 4.82 -61.29
C ASN A 89 25.30 4.68 -62.76
#